data_AF-A0A1G2YHV6-F1
#
_entry.id   AF-A0A1G2YHV6-F1
#
_cell.length_a   1.000
_cell.length_b   1.000
_cell.length_c   1.000
_cell.angle_alpha   90.00
_cell.angle_beta   90.00
_cell.angle_gamma   90.00
#
_symmetry.space_group_name_H-M   'P 1'
#
loop_
_entity.id
_entity.type
_entity.pdbx_description
1 polymer ?
#
loop_
_entity_poly.entity_id
_entity_poly.type
_entity_poly.pdbx_seq_one_letter_code
_entity_poly.pdbx_strand_id
1 'polypeptide(L)'
;MEILLEKKGVGIPIIIKAEGILQPIKTDIPTDNKTGKPRPLFRDRAWVREFVKINKIQNGDKVIVHRIAPRKYSITTNYELSD
;
A
#
# COMPACT_ATOMS: atom_id res chain seq x y z
N MET A 1 -31.08 9.51 10.11
CA MET A 1 -30.62 9.43 8.70
C MET A 1 -29.22 10.02 8.67
N GLU A 2 -28.20 9.17 8.72
CA GLU A 2 -26.81 9.61 8.75
C GLU A 2 -26.36 9.89 7.32
N ILE A 3 -26.01 11.15 7.04
CA ILE A 3 -25.59 11.59 5.71
C ILE A 3 -24.16 11.08 5.51
N LEU A 4 -23.99 9.99 4.77
CA LEU A 4 -22.69 9.57 4.25
C LEU A 4 -22.23 10.59 3.21
N LEU A 5 -21.49 11.59 3.68
CA LEU A 5 -20.71 12.48 2.81
C LEU A 5 -19.72 11.60 2.02
N GLU A 6 -20.00 11.37 0.74
CA GLU A 6 -19.03 10.77 -0.18
C GLU A 6 -17.79 11.68 -0.23
N LYS A 7 -16.74 11.28 0.50
CA LYS A 7 -15.46 11.98 0.49
C LYS A 7 -14.85 11.85 -0.90
N LYS A 8 -14.98 12.90 -1.72
CA LYS A 8 -14.35 13.00 -3.04
C LYS A 8 -12.86 12.65 -2.95
N GLY A 9 -12.36 11.83 -3.86
CA GLY A 9 -10.97 11.38 -3.90
C GLY A 9 -10.65 10.21 -2.96
N VAL A 10 -11.65 9.61 -2.30
CA VAL A 10 -11.50 8.28 -1.68
C VAL A 10 -11.50 7.22 -2.77
N GLY A 11 -10.40 6.48 -2.84
CA GLY A 11 -10.27 5.32 -3.69
C GLY A 11 -11.04 4.12 -3.16
N ILE A 12 -11.00 3.05 -3.94
CA ILE A 12 -11.59 1.79 -3.54
C ILE A 12 -10.72 1.15 -2.44
N PRO A 13 -11.31 0.69 -1.32
CA PRO A 13 -10.57 0.03 -0.25
C PRO A 13 -9.79 -1.20 -0.75
N ILE A 14 -8.56 -1.33 -0.27
CA ILE A 14 -7.65 -2.44 -0.51
C ILE A 14 -7.06 -2.95 0.80
N ILE A 15 -6.49 -4.15 0.75
CA ILE A 15 -5.71 -4.74 1.83
C ILE A 15 -4.29 -4.98 1.35
N ILE A 16 -3.31 -4.58 2.16
CA ILE A 16 -1.90 -4.83 1.94
C ILE A 16 -1.40 -5.81 3.02
N LYS A 17 -0.73 -6.87 2.58
CA LYS A 17 0.12 -7.70 3.42
C LYS A 17 1.56 -7.23 3.20
N ALA A 18 2.17 -6.65 4.22
CA ALA A 18 3.55 -6.18 4.15
C ALA A 18 4.44 -7.13 4.95
N GLU A 19 5.56 -7.55 4.35
CA GLU A 19 6.54 -8.40 5.00
C GLU A 19 6.99 -7.82 6.35
N GLY A 20 7.02 -8.66 7.38
CA GLY A 20 7.34 -8.27 8.75
C GLY A 20 6.24 -7.56 9.53
N ILE A 21 5.18 -7.05 8.89
CA ILE A 21 4.03 -6.44 9.57
C ILE A 21 2.96 -7.50 9.80
N LEU A 22 2.69 -7.82 11.07
CA LEU A 22 1.76 -8.89 11.46
C LEU A 22 0.31 -8.62 11.02
N GLN A 23 -0.14 -7.37 11.13
CA GLN A 23 -1.53 -7.01 10.85
C GLN A 23 -1.72 -6.54 9.42
N PRO A 24 -2.75 -7.03 8.69
CA PRO A 24 -3.08 -6.51 7.37
C PRO A 24 -3.38 -5.01 7.41
N ILE A 25 -2.77 -4.26 6.49
CA ILE A 25 -2.98 -2.82 6.38
C ILE A 25 -4.23 -2.58 5.52
N LYS A 26 -5.18 -1.83 6.06
CA LYS A 26 -6.36 -1.34 5.33
C LYS A 26 -6.08 0.06 4.81
N THR A 27 -6.21 0.25 3.51
CA THR A 27 -5.98 1.55 2.84
C THR A 27 -6.74 1.56 1.52
N ASP A 28 -6.44 2.48 0.62
CA ASP A 28 -6.99 2.58 -0.74
C ASP A 28 -5.95 3.15 -1.72
N ILE A 29 -6.30 3.08 -3.00
CA ILE A 29 -5.61 3.77 -4.08
C ILE A 29 -6.49 4.95 -4.51
N PRO A 30 -6.19 6.19 -4.09
CA PRO A 30 -7.05 7.32 -4.35
C PRO A 30 -7.13 7.62 -5.84
N THR A 31 -8.23 8.22 -6.29
CA THR A 31 -8.40 8.66 -7.66
C THR A 31 -8.03 10.13 -7.82
N ASP A 32 -7.67 10.52 -9.03
CA ASP A 32 -7.51 11.92 -9.39
C ASP A 32 -8.89 12.57 -9.56
N ASN A 33 -9.10 13.71 -8.92
CA ASN A 33 -10.41 14.37 -8.86
C ASN A 33 -10.85 14.98 -10.20
N LYS A 34 -9.93 15.21 -11.15
CA LYS A 34 -10.24 15.79 -12.47
C LYS A 34 -10.49 14.71 -13.52
N THR A 35 -9.72 13.62 -13.46
CA THR A 35 -9.70 12.57 -14.49
C THR A 35 -10.37 11.27 -14.05
N GLY A 36 -10.63 11.08 -12.76
CA GLY A 36 -11.16 9.85 -12.19
C GLY A 36 -10.18 8.67 -12.17
N LYS A 37 -8.95 8.85 -12.69
CA LYS A 37 -7.95 7.78 -12.80
C LYS A 37 -7.29 7.48 -11.45
N PRO A 38 -6.93 6.22 -11.15
CA PRO A 38 -6.17 5.90 -9.93
C PRO A 38 -4.81 6.61 -9.89
N ARG A 39 -4.41 7.09 -8.71
CA ARG A 39 -3.07 7.62 -8.44
C ARG A 39 -2.12 6.45 -8.13
N PRO A 40 -0.84 6.52 -8.54
CA PRO A 40 0.11 5.43 -8.30
C PRO A 40 0.68 5.47 -6.86
N LEU A 41 -0.19 5.49 -5.85
CA LEU A 41 0.21 5.47 -4.44
C LEU A 41 -0.84 4.77 -3.57
N PHE A 42 -0.38 4.20 -2.47
CA PHE A 42 -1.25 3.80 -1.36
C PHE A 42 -1.46 4.99 -0.42
N ARG A 43 -2.71 5.23 -0.02
CA ARG A 43 -3.01 6.23 1.02
C ARG A 43 -2.64 5.68 2.41
N ASP A 44 -2.74 6.49 3.46
CA ASP A 44 -2.47 6.08 4.84
C ASP A 44 -1.13 5.36 5.04
N ARG A 45 -0.05 6.04 4.66
CA ARG A 45 1.33 5.49 4.59
C ARG A 45 2.06 5.40 5.93
N ALA A 46 1.35 5.48 7.06
CA ALA A 46 1.98 5.43 8.39
C ALA A 46 2.79 4.13 8.61
N TRP A 47 2.33 3.02 8.03
CA TRP A 47 2.98 1.71 8.08
C TRP A 47 4.34 1.65 7.35
N VAL A 48 4.61 2.57 6.41
CA VAL A 48 5.84 2.53 5.59
C VAL A 48 7.10 2.66 6.44
N ARG A 49 7.05 3.50 7.48
CA ARG A 49 8.18 3.67 8.41
C ARG A 49 8.49 2.37 9.15
N GLU A 50 7.46 1.66 9.60
CA GLU A 50 7.60 0.38 10.29
C GLU A 50 8.15 -0.69 9.34
N PHE A 51 7.60 -0.77 8.13
CA PHE A 51 8.07 -1.69 7.09
C PHE A 51 9.55 -1.50 6.76
N VAL A 52 10.00 -0.26 6.56
CA VAL A 52 11.41 0.08 6.31
C VAL A 52 12.30 -0.35 7.49
N LYS A 53 11.85 -0.10 8.73
CA LYS A 53 12.63 -0.43 9.93
C LYS A 53 12.76 -1.94 10.13
N ILE A 54 11.66 -2.69 10.00
CA ILE A 54 11.65 -4.14 10.23
C ILE A 54 12.53 -4.86 9.19
N ASN A 55 12.40 -4.47 7.92
CA ASN A 55 13.12 -5.10 6.82
C ASN A 55 14.51 -4.47 6.55
N LYS A 56 14.94 -3.52 7.41
CA LYS A 56 16.25 -2.84 7.34
C LYS A 56 16.58 -2.23 5.97
N ILE A 57 15.56 -1.76 5.26
CA ILE A 57 15.68 -1.25 3.88
C ILE A 57 16.63 -0.06 3.82
N GLN A 58 17.61 -0.15 2.93
CA GLN A 58 18.60 0.89 2.65
C GLN A 58 18.33 1.58 1.30
N ASN A 59 19.06 2.66 1.05
CA ASN A 59 19.03 3.31 -0.26
C ASN A 59 19.60 2.37 -1.33
N GLY A 60 18.89 2.23 -2.45
CA GLY A 60 19.23 1.30 -3.53
C GLY A 60 18.46 -0.02 -3.49
N ASP A 61 17.89 -0.39 -2.34
CA ASP A 61 17.08 -1.59 -2.21
C ASP A 61 15.80 -1.51 -3.05
N LYS A 62 15.38 -2.66 -3.57
CA LYS A 62 14.13 -2.80 -4.32
C LYS A 62 13.06 -3.43 -3.43
N VAL A 63 11.88 -2.82 -3.46
CA VAL A 63 10.66 -3.36 -2.86
C VAL A 63 9.72 -3.78 -3.97
N ILE A 64 9.14 -4.96 -3.86
CA ILE A 64 8.21 -5.49 -4.85
C ILE A 64 6.79 -5.39 -4.33
N VAL A 65 5.90 -4.88 -5.18
CA VAL A 65 4.47 -4.80 -4.92
C VAL A 65 3.76 -5.80 -5.84
N HIS A 66 3.29 -6.90 -5.27
CA HIS A 66 2.57 -7.94 -6.01
C HIS A 66 1.06 -7.83 -5.78
N ARG A 67 0.28 -7.84 -6.86
CA ARG A 67 -1.17 -8.02 -6.74
C ARG A 67 -1.48 -9.51 -6.59
N ILE A 68 -1.98 -9.91 -5.42
CA ILE A 68 -2.24 -11.32 -5.09
C ILE A 68 -3.72 -11.71 -5.20
N ALA A 69 -4.63 -10.73 -5.21
CA ALA A 69 -6.05 -10.93 -5.47
C ALA A 69 -6.72 -9.61 -5.88
N PRO A 70 -8.01 -9.59 -6.25
CA PRO A 70 -8.75 -8.35 -6.34
C PRO A 70 -8.64 -7.54 -5.05
N ARG A 71 -8.12 -6.31 -5.15
CA ARG A 71 -7.96 -5.37 -4.03
C ARG A 71 -7.07 -5.89 -2.89
N LYS A 72 -6.20 -6.87 -3.17
CA LYS A 72 -5.22 -7.39 -2.21
C LYS A 72 -3.83 -7.38 -2.81
N TYR A 73 -2.89 -6.83 -2.06
CA TYR A 73 -1.49 -6.69 -2.46
C TYR A 73 -0.57 -7.29 -1.41
N SER A 74 0.57 -7.81 -1.87
CA SER A 74 1.70 -8.21 -1.04
C SER A 74 2.86 -7.26 -1.31
N ILE A 75 3.56 -6.85 -0.26
CA ILE A 75 4.76 -6.02 -0.34
C ILE A 75 5.90 -6.76 0.34
N THR A 76 6.95 -7.03 -0.42
CA THR A 76 8.13 -7.80 0.00
C THR A 76 9.40 -7.08 -0.41
N THR A 77 10.49 -7.31 0.29
CA THR A 77 11.81 -6.88 -0.19
C THR A 77 12.31 -7.86 -1.26
N ASN A 78 13.03 -7.35 -2.27
CA ASN A 78 13.71 -8.23 -3.22
C ASN A 78 14.96 -8.80 -2.53
N TYR A 79 14.85 -9.97 -1.90
CA TYR A 79 16.03 -10.72 -1.50
C TYR A 79 16.63 -11.36 -2.75
N GLU A 80 17.50 -10.64 -3.45
CA GLU A 80 18.56 -11.34 -4.16
C GLU A 80 19.46 -11.91 -3.07
N LEU A 81 19.40 -13.23 -2.88
CA LEU A 81 20.40 -13.95 -2.08
C LEU A 81 21.76 -13.58 -2.69
N SER A 82 22.50 -12.72 -2.01
CA SER A 82 23.92 -12.58 -2.27
C SER A 82 24.57 -13.89 -1.83
N ASP A 83 24.94 -14.71 -2.81
CA ASP A 83 25.86 -15.83 -2.65
C ASP A 83 27.21 -15.38 -2.06
#